data_AF-A0A327NHW6-F1
#
_entry.id   AF-A0A327NHW6-F1
#
_cell.length_a   1.000
_cell.length_b   1.000
_cell.length_c   1.000
_cell.angle_alpha   90.00
_cell.angle_beta   90.00
_cell.angle_gamma   90.00
#
_symmetry.space_group_name_H-M   'P 1'
#
loop_
_entity.id
_entity.type
_entity.pdbx_description
1 polymer ?
#
loop_
_entity_poly.entity_id
_entity_poly.type
_entity_poly.pdbx_seq_one_letter_code
_entity_poly.pdbx_strand_id
1 'polypeptide(L)'
;MSVTGGTLAGSGLTSGSVSVGSGAFVAPGNSIGTLTTSAALLLSTGATYQLELNSSNSTIDKLVANGVSLNGANLVVGDLGNAGSLPVGTSYVIIDNTSTNPVTGTFAELAEGSSVTIGSIRFQITYQGGTGNDVALVVSKLSQTITFNPLPSKSAGDADFDPGATATSGLSVSYTSSNTAVATMVDGKIHLVGAGTTTITALQAGDATYAAATSMDQSLIVTLPTFLKVKSLDGDNNQTTNNVIRPYLTLVNEGSAVVPYSELTARYWFTAENFVGINTWIDYAQVGNTNVKMKYVSLDQPRDGALGYIDYSFTAGAGNLAAGGNSGPIQTRFANTDWADMTETNDYSFKAQANYGENDHITLYRNGNLIWGTEPAVAASVTKLKVYTENKNYNTGGNSISTYLKLNNEGNTPVLYSDLSVRYWFTAEGTQNLNYWIDYAKLGNSNVMGQFVRNVGRTNADTYFELKLNSSAGMLYPSSNTGNIQYRIAKADWSNFNETNDYSYTAAGSMAENDRVTIYYKGQLIYGTEPASGARLAAEYSDNPLTLSALGNPVMNNQAIVEIRGLAVSPSN
;
A
#
# COMPACT_ATOMS: atom_id res chain seq x y z
N MET A 1 3.96 68.25 32.17
CA MET A 1 3.65 69.07 30.97
C MET A 1 2.37 68.54 30.35
N SER A 2 1.46 69.43 29.94
CA SER A 2 0.23 69.05 29.22
C SER A 2 0.17 69.81 27.90
N VAL A 3 0.06 69.11 26.78
CA VAL A 3 -0.02 69.67 25.43
C VAL A 3 -1.48 69.53 24.99
N THR A 4 -2.24 70.61 25.08
CA THR A 4 -3.67 70.63 24.75
C THR A 4 -3.94 71.11 23.31
N GLY A 5 -2.88 71.49 22.58
CA GLY A 5 -2.87 71.85 21.17
C GLY A 5 -1.43 72.13 20.70
N GLY A 6 -1.13 71.91 19.42
CA GLY A 6 0.21 72.05 18.83
C GLY A 6 1.06 70.77 18.91
N THR A 7 2.36 70.88 18.65
CA THR A 7 3.29 69.74 18.58
C THR A 7 4.36 69.83 19.67
N LEU A 8 4.53 68.76 20.44
CA LEU A 8 5.72 68.53 21.25
C LEU A 8 6.75 67.79 20.41
N ALA A 9 7.80 68.50 19.96
CA ALA A 9 8.82 67.95 19.09
C ALA A 9 10.24 68.10 19.65
N GLY A 10 11.20 67.42 19.02
CA GLY A 10 12.62 67.49 19.36
C GLY A 10 13.12 66.27 20.13
N SER A 11 14.41 66.31 20.49
CA SER A 11 15.07 65.28 21.29
C SER A 11 15.41 65.80 22.69
N GLY A 12 15.53 64.90 23.67
CA GLY A 12 15.96 65.26 25.03
C GLY A 12 15.01 64.78 26.13
N LEU A 13 15.10 65.40 27.31
CA LEU A 13 14.41 64.99 28.53
C LEU A 13 13.43 66.06 29.01
N THR A 14 12.16 65.70 29.20
CA THR A 14 11.20 66.55 29.92
C THR A 14 11.22 66.24 31.42
N SER A 15 11.17 67.26 32.27
CA SER A 15 10.99 67.08 33.71
C SER A 15 9.52 66.77 34.05
N GLY A 16 9.26 65.55 34.49
CA GLY A 16 7.95 65.08 34.95
C GLY A 16 7.07 64.46 33.86
N SER A 17 5.80 64.21 34.20
CA SER A 17 4.85 63.51 33.34
C SER A 17 4.44 64.36 32.14
N VAL A 18 4.19 63.72 31.00
CA VAL A 18 3.71 64.37 29.77
C VAL A 18 2.32 63.83 29.43
N SER A 19 1.38 64.74 29.18
CA SER A 19 0.06 64.41 28.64
C SER A 19 -0.13 65.12 27.30
N VAL A 20 -0.47 64.38 26.25
CA VAL A 20 -0.82 64.91 24.92
C VAL A 20 -2.32 64.74 24.73
N GLY A 21 -3.01 65.87 24.58
CA GLY A 21 -4.47 65.94 24.46
C GLY A 21 -4.96 65.75 23.02
N SER A 22 -6.29 65.67 22.87
CA SER A 22 -6.95 65.58 21.56
C SER A 22 -6.52 66.72 20.63
N GLY A 23 -6.14 66.39 19.39
CA GLY A 23 -5.70 67.37 18.39
C GLY A 23 -4.27 67.89 18.57
N ALA A 24 -3.54 67.41 19.58
CA ALA A 24 -2.12 67.69 19.77
C ALA A 24 -1.24 66.55 19.22
N PHE A 25 0.02 66.88 18.94
CA PHE A 25 0.99 65.99 18.32
C PHE A 25 2.20 65.79 19.23
N VAL A 26 2.80 64.62 19.18
CA VAL A 26 4.15 64.35 19.69
C VAL A 26 5.01 63.80 18.56
N ALA A 27 6.19 64.39 18.35
CA ALA A 27 7.08 64.10 17.23
C ALA A 27 8.55 64.13 17.72
N PRO A 28 9.08 63.02 18.26
CA PRO A 28 10.48 62.93 18.65
C PRO A 28 11.41 63.35 17.52
N GLY A 29 12.51 64.03 17.84
CA GLY A 29 13.53 64.43 16.87
C GLY A 29 13.23 65.69 16.04
N ASN A 30 14.15 65.97 15.11
CA ASN A 30 14.09 66.88 13.97
C ASN A 30 15.36 66.67 13.09
N SER A 31 15.56 65.54 12.40
CA SER A 31 14.71 64.37 12.16
C SER A 31 15.00 63.24 13.17
N ILE A 32 14.96 61.94 12.81
CA ILE A 32 15.08 60.74 13.69
C ILE A 32 15.73 61.02 15.06
N GLY A 33 14.99 60.84 16.15
CA GLY A 33 15.46 61.13 17.50
C GLY A 33 14.70 60.43 18.62
N THR A 34 15.18 60.64 19.85
CA THR A 34 14.53 60.11 21.06
C THR A 34 14.06 61.25 21.96
N LEU A 35 12.78 61.22 22.31
CA LEU A 35 12.19 62.11 23.32
C LEU A 35 11.88 61.30 24.58
N THR A 36 12.48 61.70 25.69
CA THR A 36 12.38 61.02 26.97
C THR A 36 11.55 61.85 27.94
N THR A 37 10.62 61.21 28.64
CA THR A 37 9.89 61.81 29.76
C THR A 37 10.38 61.19 31.05
N SER A 38 10.76 62.01 32.04
CA SER A 38 11.30 61.48 33.30
C SER A 38 10.24 60.78 34.17
N ALA A 39 8.97 60.78 33.75
CA ALA A 39 7.85 60.13 34.42
C ALA A 39 6.85 59.60 33.35
N ALA A 40 5.57 59.47 33.71
CA ALA A 40 4.55 58.85 32.86
C ALA A 40 4.19 59.67 31.61
N LEU A 41 3.92 58.95 30.51
CA LEU A 41 3.38 59.47 29.26
C LEU A 41 1.91 59.06 29.09
N LEU A 42 1.05 60.05 28.86
CA LEU A 42 -0.36 59.86 28.49
C LEU A 42 -0.58 60.42 27.09
N LEU A 43 -0.95 59.57 26.14
CA LEU A 43 -1.53 59.99 24.86
C LEU A 43 -3.05 59.81 24.95
N SER A 44 -3.79 60.91 24.95
CA SER A 44 -5.24 60.90 25.03
C SER A 44 -5.87 60.49 23.69
N THR A 45 -7.13 60.09 23.71
CA THR A 45 -7.90 59.87 22.48
C THR A 45 -7.82 61.10 21.57
N GLY A 46 -7.53 60.89 20.28
CA GLY A 46 -7.36 61.98 19.31
C GLY A 46 -6.01 62.71 19.36
N ALA A 47 -5.10 62.38 20.28
CA ALA A 47 -3.69 62.77 20.19
C ALA A 47 -3.01 62.01 19.04
N THR A 48 -1.92 62.55 18.49
CA THR A 48 -1.17 61.89 17.41
C THR A 48 0.30 61.72 17.75
N TYR A 49 0.80 60.49 17.69
CA TYR A 49 2.23 60.21 17.64
C TYR A 49 2.69 60.23 16.18
N GLN A 50 3.47 61.24 15.82
CA GLN A 50 4.16 61.35 14.54
C GLN A 50 5.53 60.66 14.70
N LEU A 51 5.66 59.50 14.08
CA LEU A 51 6.83 58.65 14.12
C LEU A 51 7.56 58.73 12.78
N GLU A 52 8.85 59.06 12.80
CA GLU A 52 9.72 58.91 11.65
C GLU A 52 10.52 57.60 11.72
N LEU A 53 10.51 56.82 10.64
CA LEU A 53 11.41 55.69 10.38
C LEU A 53 12.34 56.08 9.24
N ASN A 54 13.58 55.59 9.23
CA ASN A 54 14.42 55.60 8.05
C ASN A 54 14.77 54.15 7.68
N SER A 55 14.01 53.61 6.72
CA SER A 55 14.14 52.22 6.29
C SER A 55 15.51 51.92 5.64
N SER A 56 16.19 52.91 5.07
CA SER A 56 17.48 52.71 4.41
C SER A 56 18.64 52.46 5.38
N ASN A 57 18.53 52.88 6.64
CA ASN A 57 19.55 52.66 7.66
C ASN A 57 19.01 52.06 8.98
N SER A 58 17.73 51.67 9.01
CA SER A 58 17.08 51.05 10.16
C SER A 58 17.10 51.89 11.44
N THR A 59 17.01 53.22 11.31
CA THR A 59 16.86 54.12 12.47
C THR A 59 15.42 54.60 12.59
N ILE A 60 14.96 54.86 13.82
CA ILE A 60 13.55 55.17 14.09
C ILE A 60 13.44 56.17 15.25
N ASP A 61 12.42 57.01 15.21
CA ASP A 61 12.00 57.81 16.34
C ASP A 61 11.61 56.93 17.53
N LYS A 62 11.89 57.42 18.73
CA LYS A 62 11.55 56.70 19.96
C LYS A 62 11.02 57.62 21.04
N LEU A 63 9.90 57.26 21.64
CA LEU A 63 9.48 57.82 22.93
C LEU A 63 9.98 56.94 24.06
N VAL A 64 10.48 57.54 25.14
CA VAL A 64 10.88 56.81 26.36
C VAL A 64 10.14 57.40 27.55
N ALA A 65 9.48 56.58 28.36
CA ALA A 65 8.69 57.05 29.50
C ALA A 65 8.69 56.05 30.67
N ASN A 66 8.43 56.52 31.88
CA ASN A 66 8.20 55.66 33.05
C ASN A 66 6.69 55.50 33.27
N GLY A 67 6.09 54.60 32.49
CA GLY A 67 4.65 54.37 32.43
C GLY A 67 4.04 55.01 31.18
N VAL A 68 3.22 54.25 30.45
CA VAL A 68 2.64 54.67 29.17
C VAL A 68 1.15 54.31 29.11
N SER A 69 0.31 55.29 28.74
CA SER A 69 -1.11 55.06 28.44
C SER A 69 -1.48 55.65 27.08
N LEU A 70 -2.08 54.84 26.19
CA LEU A 70 -2.28 55.20 24.77
C LEU A 70 -3.72 55.57 24.38
N ASN A 71 -4.72 55.28 25.21
CA ASN A 71 -6.13 55.72 25.12
C ASN A 71 -6.74 55.94 23.72
N GLY A 72 -6.39 55.15 22.69
CA GLY A 72 -6.88 55.36 21.33
C GLY A 72 -6.30 56.59 20.63
N ALA A 73 -5.04 56.94 20.91
CA ALA A 73 -4.29 57.93 20.14
C ALA A 73 -3.99 57.41 18.72
N ASN A 74 -3.74 58.31 17.78
CA ASN A 74 -3.37 57.97 16.42
C ASN A 74 -1.86 57.72 16.32
N LEU A 75 -1.47 56.69 15.58
CA LEU A 75 -0.09 56.47 15.16
C LEU A 75 0.03 56.84 13.68
N VAL A 76 0.90 57.81 13.37
CA VAL A 76 1.22 58.20 12.00
C VAL A 76 2.70 57.96 11.78
N VAL A 77 3.02 57.13 10.79
CA VAL A 77 4.42 56.77 10.50
C VAL A 77 4.84 57.32 9.14
N GLY A 78 5.90 58.12 9.14
CA GLY A 78 6.60 58.55 7.93
C GLY A 78 7.88 57.74 7.72
N ASP A 79 8.16 57.32 6.50
CA ASP A 79 9.47 56.77 6.13
C ASP A 79 10.28 57.83 5.40
N LEU A 80 11.47 58.12 5.93
CA LEU A 80 12.47 59.03 5.37
C LEU A 80 13.47 58.28 4.49
N GLY A 81 13.47 56.95 4.57
CA GLY A 81 14.23 56.07 3.72
C GLY A 81 13.52 55.79 2.39
N ASN A 82 14.10 54.85 1.66
CA ASN A 82 13.58 54.36 0.38
C ASN A 82 13.80 52.85 0.22
N ALA A 83 13.95 52.11 1.33
CA ALA A 83 14.12 50.67 1.25
C ALA A 83 12.83 50.04 0.73
N GLY A 84 12.93 49.25 -0.35
CA GLY A 84 11.79 48.50 -0.89
C GLY A 84 11.36 47.33 0.00
N SER A 85 12.22 46.88 0.92
CA SER A 85 11.95 45.84 1.91
C SER A 85 12.87 45.98 3.12
N LEU A 86 12.47 45.37 4.24
CA LEU A 86 13.29 45.20 5.44
C LEU A 86 13.35 43.71 5.80
N PRO A 87 14.39 43.24 6.53
CA PRO A 87 14.43 41.86 7.00
C PRO A 87 13.23 41.55 7.90
N VAL A 88 12.50 40.49 7.57
CA VAL A 88 11.35 40.03 8.35
C VAL A 88 11.77 39.67 9.78
N GLY A 89 10.95 40.04 10.75
CA GLY A 89 11.21 39.85 12.17
C GLY A 89 12.03 40.98 12.81
N THR A 90 12.55 41.94 12.03
CA THR A 90 13.22 43.12 12.60
C THR A 90 12.22 43.88 13.45
N SER A 91 12.57 44.12 14.71
CA SER A 91 11.73 44.82 15.69
C SER A 91 12.26 46.23 15.93
N TYR A 92 11.39 47.22 15.74
CA TYR A 92 11.67 48.62 16.01
C TYR A 92 10.85 49.07 17.21
N VAL A 93 11.49 49.25 18.36
CA VAL A 93 10.84 49.80 19.56
C VAL A 93 10.56 51.28 19.34
N ILE A 94 9.28 51.63 19.26
CA ILE A 94 8.80 53.00 19.03
C ILE A 94 8.42 53.70 20.34
N ILE A 95 8.05 52.93 21.37
CA ILE A 95 7.88 53.44 22.73
C ILE A 95 8.55 52.48 23.70
N ASP A 96 9.52 52.99 24.45
CA ASP A 96 10.28 52.32 25.49
C ASP A 96 9.69 52.69 26.87
N ASN A 97 8.95 51.76 27.46
CA ASN A 97 8.27 51.89 28.74
C ASN A 97 9.16 51.34 29.86
N THR A 98 9.94 52.24 30.44
CA THR A 98 10.87 51.95 31.54
C THR A 98 10.21 51.61 32.89
N SER A 99 8.88 51.68 33.00
CA SER A 99 8.18 51.22 34.20
C SER A 99 8.10 49.69 34.24
N THR A 100 7.73 49.11 35.38
CA THR A 100 7.49 47.66 35.49
C THR A 100 6.11 47.23 35.03
N ASN A 101 5.20 48.19 34.78
CA ASN A 101 3.83 47.89 34.39
C ASN A 101 3.72 47.85 32.84
N PRO A 102 2.81 47.03 32.29
CA PRO A 102 2.49 47.04 30.86
C PRO A 102 2.02 48.42 30.36
N VAL A 103 2.22 48.69 29.07
CA VAL A 103 1.53 49.80 28.38
C VAL A 103 0.01 49.59 28.53
N THR A 104 -0.72 50.64 28.89
CA THR A 104 -2.18 50.59 29.04
C THR A 104 -2.89 51.21 27.84
N GLY A 105 -3.89 50.50 27.30
CA GLY A 105 -4.59 50.89 26.08
C GLY A 105 -3.77 50.65 24.82
N THR A 106 -4.36 50.95 23.67
CA THR A 106 -3.74 50.79 22.34
C THR A 106 -3.80 52.09 21.57
N PHE A 107 -3.12 52.15 20.43
CA PHE A 107 -3.44 53.15 19.42
C PHE A 107 -4.81 52.84 18.80
N ALA A 108 -5.45 53.85 18.22
CA ALA A 108 -6.73 53.71 17.54
C ALA A 108 -6.64 52.67 16.41
N GLU A 109 -7.60 51.74 16.35
CA GLU A 109 -7.71 50.66 15.35
C GLU A 109 -6.49 49.72 15.24
N LEU A 110 -5.57 49.80 16.19
CA LEU A 110 -4.34 49.03 16.23
C LEU A 110 -4.31 48.18 17.50
N ALA A 111 -5.14 47.14 17.56
CA ALA A 111 -4.99 46.13 18.59
C ALA A 111 -3.65 45.38 18.47
N GLU A 112 -3.28 44.60 19.48
CA GLU A 112 -2.10 43.72 19.42
C GLU A 112 -2.10 42.87 18.14
N GLY A 113 -1.00 42.90 17.38
CA GLY A 113 -0.84 42.16 16.13
C GLY A 113 -1.46 42.81 14.89
N SER A 114 -2.11 43.98 15.01
CA SER A 114 -2.62 44.73 13.86
C SER A 114 -1.50 45.08 12.89
N SER A 115 -1.82 45.07 11.58
CA SER A 115 -0.85 45.42 10.54
C SER A 115 -0.70 46.93 10.38
N VAL A 116 0.53 47.40 10.23
CA VAL A 116 0.88 48.77 9.87
C VAL A 116 1.68 48.70 8.56
N THR A 117 1.19 49.34 7.50
CA THR A 117 1.85 49.32 6.19
C THR A 117 2.47 50.68 5.87
N ILE A 118 3.74 50.69 5.48
CA ILE A 118 4.49 51.90 5.13
C ILE A 118 5.18 51.63 3.79
N GLY A 119 4.75 52.32 2.73
CA GLY A 119 5.18 52.01 1.37
C GLY A 119 4.90 50.54 1.03
N SER A 120 5.93 49.77 0.66
CA SER A 120 5.87 48.33 0.40
C SER A 120 6.16 47.46 1.62
N ILE A 121 6.54 48.04 2.76
CA ILE A 121 6.91 47.30 3.97
C ILE A 121 5.68 47.12 4.84
N ARG A 122 5.48 45.90 5.33
CA ARG A 122 4.42 45.56 6.28
C ARG A 122 5.02 45.28 7.66
N PHE A 123 4.43 45.88 8.68
CA PHE A 123 4.74 45.64 10.07
C PHE A 123 3.52 45.06 10.80
N GLN A 124 3.77 44.38 11.92
CA GLN A 124 2.79 44.14 12.97
C GLN A 124 3.17 44.99 14.18
N ILE A 125 2.18 45.62 14.80
CA ILE A 125 2.39 46.30 16.07
C ILE A 125 2.30 45.31 17.23
N THR A 126 3.19 45.43 18.19
CA THR A 126 3.10 44.75 19.49
C THR A 126 3.24 45.73 20.64
N TYR A 127 2.46 45.54 21.69
CA TYR A 127 2.51 46.24 22.97
C TYR A 127 3.30 45.47 24.03
N GLN A 128 3.98 44.39 23.60
CA GLN A 128 4.83 43.52 24.40
C GLN A 128 6.25 43.45 23.81
N GLY A 129 6.66 44.48 23.06
CA GLY A 129 7.98 44.56 22.45
C GLY A 129 9.11 44.79 23.47
N GLY A 130 10.35 44.86 22.98
CA GLY A 130 11.54 45.22 23.77
C GLY A 130 11.72 44.35 25.02
N THR A 131 11.50 44.92 26.21
CA THR A 131 11.61 44.25 27.51
C THR A 131 10.33 43.50 27.95
N GLY A 132 9.30 43.44 27.09
CA GLY A 132 8.04 42.73 27.31
C GLY A 132 6.86 43.65 27.64
N ASN A 133 7.07 44.95 27.72
CA ASN A 133 6.07 45.98 28.01
C ASN A 133 6.22 47.24 27.14
N ASP A 134 6.99 47.15 26.05
CA ASP A 134 7.25 48.24 25.11
C ASP A 134 6.31 48.17 23.90
N VAL A 135 6.20 49.27 23.17
CA VAL A 135 5.51 49.28 21.87
C VAL A 135 6.54 49.16 20.76
N ALA A 136 6.39 48.16 19.89
CA ALA A 136 7.27 47.94 18.76
C ALA A 136 6.53 47.65 17.46
N LEU A 137 7.15 48.01 16.34
CA LEU A 137 6.77 47.60 15.00
C LEU A 137 7.70 46.47 14.54
N VAL A 138 7.13 45.32 14.20
CA VAL A 138 7.88 44.13 13.78
C VAL A 138 7.62 43.86 12.30
N VAL A 139 8.67 43.81 11.48
CA VAL A 139 8.54 43.56 10.03
C VAL A 139 7.90 42.18 9.81
N SER A 140 6.85 42.13 9.02
CA SER A 140 6.04 40.94 8.74
C SER A 140 6.23 40.44 7.31
N LYS A 141 6.02 39.13 7.08
CA LYS A 141 6.03 38.55 5.73
C LYS A 141 4.88 39.08 4.88
N LEU A 142 5.09 39.13 3.57
CA LEU A 142 4.05 39.43 2.59
C LEU A 142 3.12 38.21 2.40
N SER A 143 1.81 38.46 2.30
CA SER A 143 0.86 37.42 1.92
C SER A 143 0.97 37.10 0.43
N GLN A 144 0.66 35.86 0.07
CA GLN A 144 0.64 35.38 -1.31
C GLN A 144 -0.53 34.42 -1.51
N THR A 145 -0.91 34.21 -2.77
CA THR A 145 -2.02 33.33 -3.16
C THR A 145 -1.60 32.39 -4.27
N ILE A 146 -2.25 31.24 -4.36
CA ILE A 146 -2.10 30.28 -5.45
C ILE A 146 -3.29 30.43 -6.40
N THR A 147 -3.02 30.47 -7.70
CA THR A 147 -4.00 30.29 -8.76
C THR A 147 -3.81 28.89 -9.34
N PHE A 148 -4.83 28.04 -9.22
CA PHE A 148 -4.83 26.69 -9.78
C PHE A 148 -6.13 26.45 -10.53
N ASN A 149 -6.06 26.45 -11.86
CA ASN A 149 -7.24 26.30 -12.71
C ASN A 149 -7.75 24.85 -12.71
N PRO A 150 -9.04 24.61 -13.00
CA PRO A 150 -9.58 23.26 -13.14
C PRO A 150 -8.77 22.40 -14.10
N LEU A 151 -8.43 21.19 -13.66
CA LEU A 151 -7.73 20.22 -14.48
C LEU A 151 -8.70 19.61 -15.51
N PRO A 152 -8.30 19.47 -16.79
CA PRO A 152 -9.13 18.78 -17.76
C PRO A 152 -9.19 17.28 -17.45
N SER A 153 -10.31 16.64 -17.78
CA SER A 153 -10.39 15.17 -17.75
C SER A 153 -9.35 14.55 -18.69
N LYS A 154 -8.79 13.43 -18.26
CA LYS A 154 -7.76 12.67 -18.99
C LYS A 154 -8.21 11.25 -19.27
N SER A 155 -7.53 10.57 -20.19
CA SER A 155 -7.68 9.13 -20.40
C SER A 155 -6.50 8.37 -19.78
N ALA A 156 -6.76 7.17 -19.29
CA ALA A 156 -5.69 6.27 -18.84
C ALA A 156 -4.71 6.01 -20.02
N GLY A 157 -3.41 6.09 -19.73
CA GLY A 157 -2.35 5.97 -20.73
C GLY A 157 -2.03 7.25 -21.51
N ASP A 158 -2.69 8.38 -21.24
CA ASP A 158 -2.23 9.69 -21.72
C ASP A 158 -0.85 10.02 -21.14
N ALA A 159 -0.06 10.83 -21.86
CA ALA A 159 1.26 11.26 -21.42
C ALA A 159 1.20 12.24 -20.23
N ASP A 160 2.28 12.27 -19.46
CA ASP A 160 2.45 13.18 -18.33
C ASP A 160 2.26 14.65 -18.72
N PHE A 161 1.59 15.41 -17.86
CA PHE A 161 1.25 16.80 -18.14
C PHE A 161 1.47 17.72 -16.94
N ASP A 162 1.63 19.01 -17.20
CA ASP A 162 1.84 20.03 -16.18
C ASP A 162 0.52 20.40 -15.49
N PRO A 163 0.45 20.45 -14.14
CA PRO A 163 -0.73 20.92 -13.41
C PRO A 163 -1.06 22.40 -13.64
N GLY A 164 -0.06 23.26 -13.88
CA GLY A 164 -0.25 24.67 -14.25
C GLY A 164 -0.64 25.62 -13.10
N ALA A 165 -0.44 25.26 -11.83
CA ALA A 165 -0.66 26.20 -10.73
C ALA A 165 0.47 27.24 -10.63
N THR A 166 0.13 28.46 -10.21
CA THR A 166 1.06 29.58 -10.06
C THR A 166 0.87 30.28 -8.71
N ALA A 167 1.94 30.85 -8.15
CA ALA A 167 1.88 31.66 -6.93
C ALA A 167 2.16 33.14 -7.25
N THR A 168 1.47 34.07 -6.60
CA THR A 168 1.68 35.52 -6.81
C THR A 168 3.06 36.02 -6.39
N SER A 169 3.79 35.25 -5.57
CA SER A 169 5.19 35.49 -5.22
C SER A 169 6.18 35.12 -6.33
N GLY A 170 5.76 34.35 -7.33
CA GLY A 170 6.64 33.73 -8.31
C GLY A 170 7.42 32.51 -7.80
N LEU A 171 7.22 32.11 -6.53
CA LEU A 171 7.83 30.90 -5.98
C LEU A 171 7.25 29.64 -6.64
N SER A 172 8.08 28.60 -6.74
CA SER A 172 7.65 27.30 -7.27
C SER A 172 6.55 26.68 -6.41
N VAL A 173 5.56 26.09 -7.09
CA VAL A 173 4.45 25.37 -6.47
C VAL A 173 4.77 23.88 -6.46
N SER A 174 4.50 23.24 -5.32
CA SER A 174 4.61 21.79 -5.13
C SER A 174 3.23 21.14 -5.14
N TYR A 175 3.15 19.83 -5.41
CA TYR A 175 1.89 19.13 -5.59
C TYR A 175 1.85 17.80 -4.86
N THR A 176 0.64 17.42 -4.43
CA THR A 176 0.35 16.08 -3.89
C THR A 176 -0.92 15.53 -4.52
N SER A 177 -1.03 14.20 -4.62
CA SER A 177 -2.25 13.51 -5.02
C SER A 177 -2.88 12.79 -3.84
N SER A 178 -4.20 12.86 -3.70
CA SER A 178 -4.95 12.12 -2.69
C SER A 178 -5.09 10.62 -3.00
N ASN A 179 -4.81 10.18 -4.23
CA ASN A 179 -4.93 8.79 -4.65
C ASN A 179 -3.88 8.43 -5.71
N THR A 180 -2.80 7.81 -5.26
CA THR A 180 -1.66 7.40 -6.11
C THR A 180 -1.98 6.26 -7.07
N ALA A 181 -3.09 5.54 -6.88
CA ALA A 181 -3.56 4.56 -7.86
C ALA A 181 -4.20 5.20 -9.10
N VAL A 182 -4.54 6.50 -9.03
CA VAL A 182 -5.07 7.29 -10.16
C VAL A 182 -3.97 8.15 -10.77
N ALA A 183 -3.26 8.94 -9.96
CA ALA A 183 -2.15 9.76 -10.44
C ALA A 183 -1.06 9.98 -9.39
N THR A 184 0.18 10.14 -9.84
CA THR A 184 1.35 10.46 -9.01
C THR A 184 2.04 11.73 -9.53
N MET A 185 2.95 12.29 -8.74
CA MET A 185 3.77 13.45 -9.15
C MET A 185 5.18 12.99 -9.48
N VAL A 186 5.62 13.17 -10.72
CA VAL A 186 6.97 12.82 -11.19
C VAL A 186 7.57 14.03 -11.89
N ASP A 187 8.74 14.49 -11.44
CA ASP A 187 9.43 15.68 -11.99
C ASP A 187 8.53 16.94 -12.11
N GLY A 188 7.62 17.12 -11.14
CA GLY A 188 6.68 18.24 -11.10
C GLY A 188 5.46 18.09 -12.03
N LYS A 189 5.35 17.00 -12.78
CA LYS A 189 4.22 16.68 -13.66
C LYS A 189 3.29 15.63 -13.05
N ILE A 190 2.05 15.62 -13.50
CA ILE A 190 1.07 14.59 -13.18
C ILE A 190 1.35 13.39 -14.08
N HIS A 191 1.67 12.25 -13.46
CA HIS A 191 1.80 10.94 -14.09
C HIS A 191 0.54 10.11 -13.84
N LEU A 192 -0.10 9.61 -14.89
CA LEU A 192 -1.35 8.85 -14.80
C LEU A 192 -1.08 7.36 -14.58
N VAL A 193 -1.71 6.79 -13.55
CA VAL A 193 -1.54 5.38 -13.14
C VAL A 193 -2.77 4.55 -13.48
N GLY A 194 -3.97 5.12 -13.38
CA GLY A 194 -5.20 4.37 -13.61
C GLY A 194 -6.43 5.26 -13.73
N ALA A 195 -7.52 4.68 -14.24
CA ALA A 195 -8.80 5.37 -14.28
C ALA A 195 -9.37 5.54 -12.85
N GLY A 196 -10.07 6.64 -12.63
CA GLY A 196 -10.64 7.03 -11.35
C GLY A 196 -10.61 8.55 -11.15
N THR A 197 -10.85 8.97 -9.91
CA THR A 197 -10.81 10.38 -9.52
C THR A 197 -9.80 10.58 -8.40
N THR A 198 -9.04 11.66 -8.47
CA THR A 198 -8.13 12.10 -7.41
C THR A 198 -8.15 13.61 -7.26
N THR A 199 -7.80 14.11 -6.09
CA THR A 199 -7.59 15.53 -5.83
C THR A 199 -6.10 15.81 -5.91
N ILE A 200 -5.71 16.76 -6.75
CA ILE A 200 -4.38 17.34 -6.79
C ILE A 200 -4.39 18.60 -5.93
N THR A 201 -3.50 18.66 -4.94
CA THR A 201 -3.36 19.79 -4.04
C THR A 201 -2.09 20.56 -4.37
N ALA A 202 -2.22 21.84 -4.69
CA ALA A 202 -1.14 22.78 -4.94
C ALA A 202 -0.73 23.49 -3.64
N LEU A 203 0.57 23.50 -3.34
CA LEU A 203 1.16 23.99 -2.10
C LEU A 203 2.31 24.97 -2.38
N GLN A 204 2.30 26.09 -1.67
CA GLN A 204 3.41 27.05 -1.66
C GLN A 204 3.74 27.45 -0.22
N ALA A 205 4.90 27.00 0.29
CA ALA A 205 5.28 27.11 1.70
C ALA A 205 5.74 28.50 2.16
N GLY A 206 5.93 29.43 1.22
CA GLY A 206 6.61 30.70 1.44
C GLY A 206 8.12 30.58 1.49
N ASP A 207 8.74 31.70 1.83
CA ASP A 207 10.19 31.83 2.00
C ASP A 207 10.49 32.88 3.09
N ALA A 208 11.68 33.50 3.09
CA ALA A 208 12.02 34.56 4.03
C ALA A 208 11.14 35.82 3.89
N THR A 209 10.57 36.06 2.71
CA THR A 209 9.80 37.27 2.36
C THR A 209 8.30 37.03 2.42
N TYR A 210 7.84 35.89 1.91
CA TYR A 210 6.43 35.54 1.77
C TYR A 210 5.97 34.50 2.78
N ALA A 211 4.79 34.70 3.36
CA ALA A 211 4.13 33.72 4.21
C ALA A 211 3.58 32.57 3.36
N ALA A 212 3.39 31.38 3.92
CA ALA A 212 2.77 30.26 3.19
C ALA A 212 1.40 30.67 2.60
N ALA A 213 1.14 30.26 1.37
CA ALA A 213 -0.16 30.47 0.74
C ALA A 213 -1.15 29.39 1.21
N THR A 214 -2.45 29.73 1.28
CA THR A 214 -3.50 28.71 1.41
C THR A 214 -3.41 27.76 0.22
N SER A 215 -3.40 26.45 0.48
CA SER A 215 -3.38 25.43 -0.57
C SER A 215 -4.63 25.50 -1.43
N MET A 216 -4.51 25.10 -2.69
CA MET A 216 -5.61 25.02 -3.65
C MET A 216 -5.76 23.59 -4.17
N ASP A 217 -6.99 23.11 -4.25
CA ASP A 217 -7.31 21.75 -4.67
C ASP A 217 -8.00 21.76 -6.02
N GLN A 218 -7.63 20.83 -6.89
CA GLN A 218 -8.34 20.56 -8.14
C GLN A 218 -8.60 19.07 -8.31
N SER A 219 -9.82 18.75 -8.72
CA SER A 219 -10.21 17.37 -9.05
C SER A 219 -9.66 17.00 -10.42
N LEU A 220 -8.99 15.85 -10.50
CA LEU A 220 -8.58 15.20 -11.73
C LEU A 220 -9.42 13.95 -11.92
N ILE A 221 -10.08 13.87 -13.08
CA ILE A 221 -10.85 12.70 -13.51
C ILE A 221 -10.08 12.02 -14.64
N VAL A 222 -9.80 10.73 -14.46
CA VAL A 222 -9.14 9.88 -15.46
C VAL A 222 -10.11 8.77 -15.86
N THR A 223 -10.44 8.65 -17.15
CA THR A 223 -11.35 7.63 -17.66
C THR A 223 -10.62 6.57 -18.46
N LEU A 224 -11.17 5.35 -18.52
CA LEU A 224 -10.73 4.39 -19.54
C LEU A 224 -11.16 4.92 -20.92
N PRO A 225 -10.29 4.87 -21.95
CA PRO A 225 -10.70 5.20 -23.30
C PRO A 225 -11.77 4.21 -23.76
N THR A 226 -12.96 4.71 -24.10
CA THR A 226 -14.07 3.88 -24.59
C THR A 226 -13.89 3.42 -26.03
N PHE A 227 -12.83 3.88 -26.69
CA PHE A 227 -12.60 3.68 -28.12
C PHE A 227 -11.55 2.60 -28.43
N LEU A 228 -10.74 2.17 -27.46
CA LEU A 228 -9.82 1.04 -27.63
C LEU A 228 -10.44 -0.19 -26.98
N LYS A 229 -10.52 -1.30 -27.72
CA LYS A 229 -11.24 -2.50 -27.27
C LYS A 229 -10.54 -3.78 -27.70
N VAL A 230 -10.82 -4.85 -26.96
CA VAL A 230 -10.55 -6.21 -27.41
C VAL A 230 -11.85 -6.86 -27.83
N LYS A 231 -11.87 -7.40 -29.04
CA LYS A 231 -12.85 -8.40 -29.44
C LYS A 231 -12.19 -9.76 -29.48
N SER A 232 -12.94 -10.80 -29.12
CA SER A 232 -12.45 -12.17 -29.21
C SER A 232 -13.42 -13.07 -29.94
N LEU A 233 -12.89 -14.18 -30.42
CA LEU A 233 -13.61 -15.34 -30.93
C LEU A 233 -13.04 -16.58 -30.25
N ASP A 234 -13.91 -17.51 -29.89
CA ASP A 234 -13.50 -18.84 -29.45
C ASP A 234 -13.04 -19.65 -30.67
N GLY A 235 -11.72 -19.80 -30.80
CA GLY A 235 -11.09 -20.54 -31.89
C GLY A 235 -11.21 -22.06 -31.74
N ASP A 236 -11.78 -22.54 -30.63
CA ASP A 236 -11.92 -23.95 -30.31
C ASP A 236 -13.31 -24.51 -30.64
N ASN A 237 -14.18 -23.68 -31.23
CA ASN A 237 -15.53 -24.05 -31.63
C ASN A 237 -16.35 -24.63 -30.47
N ASN A 238 -16.24 -24.02 -29.29
CA ASN A 238 -16.96 -24.37 -28.08
C ASN A 238 -16.62 -25.76 -27.52
N GLN A 239 -15.40 -26.27 -27.79
CA GLN A 239 -14.83 -27.41 -27.11
C GLN A 239 -14.27 -26.98 -25.75
N THR A 240 -15.13 -26.82 -24.75
CA THR A 240 -14.76 -26.19 -23.47
C THR A 240 -13.86 -27.02 -22.55
N THR A 241 -13.43 -28.20 -22.98
CA THR A 241 -12.53 -29.08 -22.22
C THR A 241 -11.69 -29.92 -23.17
N ASN A 242 -10.43 -29.55 -23.32
CA ASN A 242 -9.41 -30.30 -24.04
C ASN A 242 -8.01 -29.78 -23.63
N ASN A 243 -6.97 -30.18 -24.35
CA ASN A 243 -5.59 -29.83 -24.05
C ASN A 243 -5.07 -28.53 -24.71
N VAL A 244 -5.91 -27.77 -25.42
CA VAL A 244 -5.49 -26.55 -26.12
C VAL A 244 -6.60 -25.49 -26.12
N ILE A 245 -6.34 -24.36 -25.48
CA ILE A 245 -7.25 -23.20 -25.50
C ILE A 245 -6.88 -22.28 -26.67
N ARG A 246 -7.88 -21.79 -27.42
CA ARG A 246 -7.68 -21.01 -28.65
C ARG A 246 -8.36 -19.62 -28.59
N PRO A 247 -7.82 -18.66 -27.82
CA PRO A 247 -8.38 -17.32 -27.78
C PRO A 247 -7.93 -16.54 -29.03
N TYR A 248 -8.85 -16.27 -29.95
CA TYR A 248 -8.54 -15.46 -31.12
C TYR A 248 -8.93 -14.02 -30.83
N LEU A 249 -8.01 -13.07 -31.02
CA LEU A 249 -8.19 -11.67 -30.64
C LEU A 249 -8.21 -10.75 -31.85
N THR A 250 -8.90 -9.62 -31.73
CA THR A 250 -8.66 -8.44 -32.55
C THR A 250 -8.72 -7.19 -31.69
N LEU A 251 -7.71 -6.34 -31.82
CA LEU A 251 -7.67 -5.03 -31.16
C LEU A 251 -8.35 -4.01 -32.05
N VAL A 252 -9.28 -3.24 -31.51
CA VAL A 252 -10.07 -2.25 -32.24
C VAL A 252 -9.78 -0.85 -31.69
N ASN A 253 -9.60 0.11 -32.59
CA ASN A 253 -9.49 1.53 -32.26
C ASN A 253 -10.60 2.29 -32.99
N GLU A 254 -11.66 2.60 -32.26
CA GLU A 254 -12.80 3.42 -32.70
C GLU A 254 -12.53 4.92 -32.50
N GLY A 255 -11.32 5.29 -32.08
CA GLY A 255 -10.91 6.65 -31.80
C GLY A 255 -10.43 7.38 -33.05
N SER A 256 -10.16 8.67 -32.90
CA SER A 256 -9.64 9.54 -33.96
C SER A 256 -8.12 9.61 -34.02
N ALA A 257 -7.41 9.07 -33.01
CA ALA A 257 -5.96 9.07 -32.93
C ALA A 257 -5.39 7.69 -33.27
N VAL A 258 -4.21 7.70 -33.90
CA VAL A 258 -3.41 6.49 -34.16
C VAL A 258 -2.73 6.04 -32.88
N VAL A 259 -2.63 4.72 -32.64
CA VAL A 259 -2.01 4.15 -31.44
C VAL A 259 -0.90 3.17 -31.83
N PRO A 260 0.36 3.36 -31.40
CA PRO A 260 1.42 2.38 -31.65
C PRO A 260 1.13 1.05 -30.94
N TYR A 261 1.27 -0.07 -31.66
CA TYR A 261 1.06 -1.39 -31.04
C TYR A 261 2.05 -1.68 -29.91
N SER A 262 3.28 -1.15 -30.01
CA SER A 262 4.32 -1.33 -28.99
C SER A 262 3.98 -0.74 -27.62
N GLU A 263 2.97 0.14 -27.56
CA GLU A 263 2.45 0.65 -26.29
C GLU A 263 1.39 -0.28 -25.70
N LEU A 264 0.84 -1.22 -26.48
CA LEU A 264 -0.29 -2.05 -26.09
C LEU A 264 0.15 -3.41 -25.54
N THR A 265 -0.56 -3.87 -24.50
CA THR A 265 -0.57 -5.29 -24.10
C THR A 265 -1.99 -5.73 -23.81
N ALA A 266 -2.31 -7.00 -24.02
CA ALA A 266 -3.61 -7.58 -23.64
C ALA A 266 -3.42 -8.78 -22.71
N ARG A 267 -4.39 -9.05 -21.83
CA ARG A 267 -4.34 -10.20 -20.91
C ARG A 267 -5.58 -11.06 -21.05
N TYR A 268 -5.37 -12.35 -21.35
CA TYR A 268 -6.39 -13.39 -21.24
C TYR A 268 -6.22 -14.11 -19.90
N TRP A 269 -7.12 -13.86 -18.97
CA TRP A 269 -7.15 -14.35 -17.59
C TRP A 269 -7.84 -15.71 -17.52
N PHE A 270 -7.16 -16.68 -16.90
CA PHE A 270 -7.62 -18.07 -16.90
C PHE A 270 -7.12 -18.84 -15.68
N THR A 271 -7.77 -19.95 -15.38
CA THR A 271 -7.34 -20.91 -14.36
C THR A 271 -6.45 -21.95 -15.01
N ALA A 272 -5.14 -21.92 -14.76
CA ALA A 272 -4.24 -22.95 -15.26
C ALA A 272 -4.40 -24.25 -14.45
N GLU A 273 -5.32 -25.13 -14.85
CA GLU A 273 -5.44 -26.45 -14.22
C GLU A 273 -4.24 -27.34 -14.58
N ASN A 274 -3.91 -28.28 -13.69
CA ASN A 274 -2.79 -29.21 -13.89
C ASN A 274 -1.47 -28.51 -14.24
N PHE A 275 -1.25 -27.30 -13.71
CA PHE A 275 -0.16 -26.44 -14.13
C PHE A 275 1.22 -27.07 -13.88
N VAL A 276 1.93 -27.28 -14.98
CA VAL A 276 3.35 -27.69 -15.01
C VAL A 276 4.20 -26.73 -15.85
N GLY A 277 3.59 -25.64 -16.32
CA GLY A 277 4.09 -24.73 -17.35
C GLY A 277 3.11 -24.62 -18.51
N ILE A 278 3.15 -23.49 -19.23
CA ILE A 278 2.26 -23.22 -20.38
C ILE A 278 3.10 -22.94 -21.62
N ASN A 279 2.82 -23.67 -22.69
CA ASN A 279 3.31 -23.39 -24.03
C ASN A 279 2.35 -22.46 -24.76
N THR A 280 2.88 -21.55 -25.57
CA THR A 280 2.08 -20.56 -26.33
C THR A 280 2.51 -20.52 -27.79
N TRP A 281 1.54 -20.34 -28.70
CA TRP A 281 1.80 -20.25 -30.13
C TRP A 281 0.96 -19.15 -30.79
N ILE A 282 1.59 -18.44 -31.73
CA ILE A 282 0.92 -17.56 -32.69
C ILE A 282 0.77 -18.34 -33.99
N ASP A 283 -0.43 -18.83 -34.27
CA ASP A 283 -0.70 -19.56 -35.51
C ASP A 283 -0.80 -18.59 -36.69
N TYR A 284 -1.46 -17.44 -36.50
CA TYR A 284 -1.54 -16.37 -37.49
C TYR A 284 -1.80 -15.01 -36.85
N ALA A 285 -1.13 -13.96 -37.31
CA ALA A 285 -1.45 -12.59 -36.97
C ALA A 285 -1.35 -11.69 -38.21
N GLN A 286 -2.40 -10.94 -38.52
CA GLN A 286 -2.40 -9.99 -39.64
C GLN A 286 -1.36 -8.87 -39.46
N VAL A 287 -1.02 -8.54 -38.21
CA VAL A 287 0.08 -7.62 -37.82
C VAL A 287 1.47 -8.27 -37.87
N GLY A 288 1.56 -9.54 -38.28
CA GLY A 288 2.78 -10.34 -38.41
C GLY A 288 3.07 -11.22 -37.19
N ASN A 289 3.21 -12.53 -37.38
CA ASN A 289 3.42 -13.51 -36.30
C ASN A 289 4.64 -13.19 -35.41
N THR A 290 5.72 -12.70 -36.00
CA THR A 290 6.94 -12.35 -35.25
C THR A 290 6.81 -11.08 -34.42
N ASN A 291 5.79 -10.27 -34.69
CA ASN A 291 5.52 -9.01 -33.98
C ASN A 291 4.57 -9.19 -32.79
N VAL A 292 3.90 -10.33 -32.66
CA VAL A 292 3.10 -10.69 -31.48
C VAL A 292 3.92 -11.62 -30.59
N LYS A 293 3.89 -11.39 -29.29
CA LYS A 293 4.48 -12.26 -28.28
C LYS A 293 3.40 -12.68 -27.30
N MET A 294 3.49 -13.92 -26.84
CA MET A 294 2.68 -14.45 -25.75
C MET A 294 3.59 -14.94 -24.64
N LYS A 295 3.17 -14.71 -23.40
CA LYS A 295 3.83 -15.24 -22.21
C LYS A 295 2.80 -15.54 -21.14
N TYR A 296 2.90 -16.71 -20.52
CA TYR A 296 2.14 -16.98 -19.30
C TYR A 296 2.73 -16.23 -18.11
N VAL A 297 1.87 -15.59 -17.32
CA VAL A 297 2.21 -14.93 -16.06
C VAL A 297 1.33 -15.51 -14.96
N SER A 298 1.94 -16.15 -13.97
CA SER A 298 1.26 -16.60 -12.75
C SER A 298 0.97 -15.41 -11.82
N LEU A 299 -0.11 -15.49 -11.06
CA LEU A 299 -0.45 -14.48 -10.06
C LEU A 299 0.08 -14.85 -8.68
N ASP A 300 0.63 -13.87 -7.97
CA ASP A 300 1.01 -14.02 -6.56
C ASP A 300 -0.22 -14.06 -5.64
N GLN A 301 -1.30 -13.36 -6.03
CA GLN A 301 -2.60 -13.41 -5.35
C GLN A 301 -3.68 -13.93 -6.32
N PRO A 302 -4.48 -14.92 -5.89
CA PRO A 302 -5.54 -15.46 -6.75
C PRO A 302 -6.60 -14.41 -7.05
N ARG A 303 -7.23 -14.55 -8.21
CA ARG A 303 -8.37 -13.74 -8.64
C ARG A 303 -9.53 -14.64 -9.05
N ASP A 304 -10.74 -14.10 -9.03
CA ASP A 304 -11.94 -14.86 -9.37
C ASP A 304 -11.87 -15.34 -10.84
N GLY A 305 -11.89 -16.67 -11.04
CA GLY A 305 -11.75 -17.28 -12.37
C GLY A 305 -10.36 -17.12 -13.01
N ALA A 306 -9.32 -16.75 -12.24
CA ALA A 306 -7.97 -16.59 -12.78
C ALA A 306 -6.87 -16.88 -11.77
N LEU A 307 -5.99 -17.81 -12.13
CA LEU A 307 -4.73 -18.11 -11.41
C LEU A 307 -3.50 -17.53 -12.12
N GLY A 308 -3.70 -17.12 -13.36
CA GLY A 308 -2.70 -16.52 -14.23
C GLY A 308 -3.36 -15.84 -15.41
N TYR A 309 -2.53 -15.33 -16.30
CA TYR A 309 -2.98 -14.83 -17.59
C TYR A 309 -1.95 -15.09 -18.69
N ILE A 310 -2.43 -15.14 -19.93
CA ILE A 310 -1.58 -15.00 -21.11
C ILE A 310 -1.44 -13.51 -21.40
N ASP A 311 -0.21 -13.01 -21.30
CA ASP A 311 0.18 -11.66 -21.69
C ASP A 311 0.49 -11.63 -23.19
N TYR A 312 -0.26 -10.81 -23.92
CA TYR A 312 0.00 -10.46 -25.31
C TYR A 312 0.75 -9.15 -25.35
N SER A 313 1.91 -9.13 -25.99
CA SER A 313 2.67 -7.90 -26.25
C SER A 313 3.03 -7.79 -27.73
N PHE A 314 3.24 -6.56 -28.19
CA PHE A 314 3.52 -6.28 -29.59
C PHE A 314 4.85 -5.55 -29.75
N THR A 315 5.64 -5.94 -30.75
CA THR A 315 6.90 -5.25 -31.05
C THR A 315 6.63 -3.98 -31.86
N ALA A 316 7.61 -3.07 -31.92
CA ALA A 316 7.53 -1.91 -32.80
C ALA A 316 7.34 -2.27 -34.29
N GLY A 317 7.72 -3.49 -34.70
CA GLY A 317 7.52 -4.01 -36.05
C GLY A 317 6.04 -4.21 -36.43
N ALA A 318 5.12 -4.28 -35.47
CA ALA A 318 3.67 -4.31 -35.73
C ALA A 318 3.15 -2.95 -36.25
N GLY A 319 3.91 -1.87 -36.11
CA GLY A 319 3.53 -0.53 -36.55
C GLY A 319 2.44 0.07 -35.65
N ASN A 320 1.38 0.61 -36.28
CA ASN A 320 0.33 1.34 -35.57
C ASN A 320 -1.07 0.77 -35.82
N LEU A 321 -1.89 0.79 -34.78
CA LEU A 321 -3.33 0.62 -34.85
C LEU A 321 -3.98 1.94 -35.30
N ALA A 322 -4.42 1.98 -36.56
CA ALA A 322 -4.99 3.18 -37.17
C ALA A 322 -6.27 3.64 -36.45
N ALA A 323 -6.55 4.95 -36.52
CA ALA A 323 -7.82 5.52 -36.11
C ALA A 323 -8.98 4.90 -36.92
N GLY A 324 -10.06 4.50 -36.25
CA GLY A 324 -11.17 3.73 -36.85
C GLY A 324 -10.79 2.31 -37.31
N GLY A 325 -9.59 1.83 -37.02
CA GLY A 325 -9.03 0.57 -37.53
C GLY A 325 -9.10 -0.60 -36.55
N ASN A 326 -8.60 -1.75 -36.98
CA ASN A 326 -8.38 -2.91 -36.12
C ASN A 326 -7.10 -3.67 -36.53
N SER A 327 -6.63 -4.57 -35.68
CA SER A 327 -5.43 -5.38 -35.92
C SER A 327 -5.58 -6.49 -36.95
N GLY A 328 -6.78 -6.69 -37.49
CA GLY A 328 -7.15 -7.98 -38.09
C GLY A 328 -7.13 -9.09 -37.05
N PRO A 329 -7.26 -10.35 -37.49
CA PRO A 329 -7.25 -11.50 -36.60
C PRO A 329 -5.84 -11.78 -36.05
N ILE A 330 -5.80 -12.11 -34.76
CA ILE A 330 -4.64 -12.66 -34.05
C ILE A 330 -5.08 -14.02 -33.52
N GLN A 331 -4.77 -15.07 -34.27
CA GLN A 331 -5.11 -16.45 -33.97
C GLN A 331 -3.99 -17.08 -33.15
N THR A 332 -4.35 -17.48 -31.92
CA THR A 332 -3.40 -18.00 -30.96
C THR A 332 -3.93 -19.23 -30.28
N ARG A 333 -3.00 -20.01 -29.72
CA ARG A 333 -3.32 -21.16 -28.90
C ARG A 333 -2.31 -21.33 -27.79
N PHE A 334 -2.72 -21.94 -26.69
CA PHE A 334 -1.84 -22.31 -25.60
C PHE A 334 -2.28 -23.60 -24.94
N ALA A 335 -1.33 -24.29 -24.28
CA ALA A 335 -1.53 -25.60 -23.69
C ALA A 335 -0.61 -25.80 -22.48
N ASN A 336 -1.00 -26.67 -21.55
CA ASN A 336 -0.07 -27.20 -20.56
C ASN A 336 1.14 -27.86 -21.25
N THR A 337 2.32 -27.77 -20.64
CA THR A 337 3.55 -28.33 -21.23
C THR A 337 3.53 -29.85 -21.37
N ASP A 338 2.74 -30.55 -20.55
CA ASP A 338 2.52 -31.99 -20.63
C ASP A 338 1.24 -32.37 -21.38
N TRP A 339 0.56 -31.40 -22.02
CA TRP A 339 -0.70 -31.57 -22.74
C TRP A 339 -1.86 -32.08 -21.88
N ALA A 340 -1.81 -31.88 -20.56
CA ALA A 340 -2.97 -32.10 -19.71
C ALA A 340 -4.13 -31.19 -20.12
N ASP A 341 -5.35 -31.75 -20.11
CA ASP A 341 -6.57 -31.02 -20.40
C ASP A 341 -6.77 -29.85 -19.41
N MET A 342 -7.36 -28.77 -19.93
CA MET A 342 -7.82 -27.59 -19.21
C MET A 342 -9.31 -27.41 -19.47
N THR A 343 -9.98 -26.64 -18.61
CA THR A 343 -11.40 -26.31 -18.77
C THR A 343 -11.54 -24.81 -19.01
N GLU A 344 -12.27 -24.42 -20.06
CA GLU A 344 -12.42 -23.00 -20.39
C GLU A 344 -13.58 -22.34 -19.64
N THR A 345 -14.59 -23.10 -19.22
CA THR A 345 -15.81 -22.53 -18.61
C THR A 345 -15.60 -21.91 -17.23
N ASN A 346 -14.47 -22.19 -16.59
CA ASN A 346 -14.05 -21.57 -15.33
C ASN A 346 -13.00 -20.46 -15.52
N ASP A 347 -12.61 -20.16 -16.76
CA ASP A 347 -11.71 -19.07 -17.07
C ASP A 347 -12.44 -17.74 -17.12
N TYR A 348 -11.89 -16.73 -16.45
CA TYR A 348 -12.48 -15.39 -16.41
C TYR A 348 -12.67 -14.79 -17.80
N SER A 349 -11.67 -14.93 -18.68
CA SER A 349 -11.70 -14.38 -20.04
C SER A 349 -12.45 -15.23 -21.06
N PHE A 350 -12.87 -16.45 -20.72
CA PHE A 350 -13.57 -17.30 -21.66
C PHE A 350 -14.96 -16.76 -21.98
N LYS A 351 -15.30 -16.79 -23.26
CA LYS A 351 -16.62 -16.44 -23.76
C LYS A 351 -16.90 -17.23 -25.03
N ALA A 352 -17.84 -18.17 -24.94
CA ALA A 352 -18.32 -18.97 -26.05
C ALA A 352 -18.93 -18.10 -27.16
N GLN A 353 -18.16 -17.79 -28.20
CA GLN A 353 -18.61 -16.95 -29.31
C GLN A 353 -17.98 -17.36 -30.64
N ALA A 354 -18.83 -17.59 -31.65
CA ALA A 354 -18.43 -18.05 -32.98
C ALA A 354 -17.99 -16.92 -33.94
N ASN A 355 -18.12 -15.66 -33.52
CA ASN A 355 -17.72 -14.47 -34.27
C ASN A 355 -16.97 -13.53 -33.34
N TYR A 356 -16.10 -12.66 -33.89
CA TYR A 356 -15.43 -11.63 -33.10
C TYR A 356 -16.45 -10.68 -32.44
N GLY A 357 -16.62 -10.81 -31.13
CA GLY A 357 -17.47 -9.95 -30.30
C GLY A 357 -16.67 -9.29 -29.19
N GLU A 358 -17.20 -8.21 -28.61
CA GLU A 358 -16.56 -7.56 -27.47
C GLU A 358 -16.42 -8.53 -26.30
N ASN A 359 -15.23 -8.57 -25.70
CA ASN A 359 -14.92 -9.34 -24.51
C ASN A 359 -14.14 -8.44 -23.55
N ASP A 360 -14.88 -7.83 -22.64
CA ASP A 360 -14.37 -6.94 -21.60
C ASP A 360 -13.67 -7.69 -20.47
N HIS A 361 -13.71 -9.03 -20.46
CA HIS A 361 -12.88 -9.84 -19.56
C HIS A 361 -11.49 -10.13 -20.15
N ILE A 362 -11.21 -9.70 -21.39
CA ILE A 362 -9.84 -9.63 -21.93
C ILE A 362 -9.39 -8.18 -21.86
N THR A 363 -8.56 -7.89 -20.88
CA THR A 363 -8.14 -6.52 -20.55
C THR A 363 -7.06 -6.02 -21.49
N LEU A 364 -7.14 -4.77 -21.91
CA LEU A 364 -6.12 -4.08 -22.72
C LEU A 364 -5.42 -3.03 -21.86
N TYR A 365 -4.13 -2.88 -22.05
CA TYR A 365 -3.30 -1.91 -21.37
C TYR A 365 -2.54 -1.08 -22.39
N ARG A 366 -2.25 0.18 -22.04
CA ARG A 366 -1.37 1.07 -22.78
C ARG A 366 -0.31 1.62 -21.85
N ASN A 367 0.95 1.41 -22.19
CA ASN A 367 2.10 1.77 -21.35
C ASN A 367 1.98 1.22 -19.92
N GLY A 368 1.43 0.00 -19.78
CA GLY A 368 1.20 -0.66 -18.49
C GLY A 368 -0.09 -0.27 -17.76
N ASN A 369 -0.79 0.80 -18.18
CA ASN A 369 -2.02 1.25 -17.55
C ASN A 369 -3.23 0.55 -18.19
N LEU A 370 -4.19 0.07 -17.38
CA LEU A 370 -5.44 -0.51 -17.88
C LEU A 370 -6.20 0.55 -18.69
N ILE A 371 -6.60 0.21 -19.92
CA ILE A 371 -7.36 1.09 -20.82
C ILE A 371 -8.67 0.49 -21.33
N TRP A 372 -8.86 -0.82 -21.24
CA TRP A 372 -10.11 -1.48 -21.61
C TRP A 372 -10.31 -2.77 -20.82
N GLY A 373 -11.58 -3.09 -20.58
CA GLY A 373 -12.00 -4.29 -19.87
C GLY A 373 -11.92 -4.15 -18.35
N THR A 374 -12.28 -5.23 -17.67
CA THR A 374 -12.29 -5.35 -16.22
C THR A 374 -11.31 -6.45 -15.82
N GLU A 375 -10.37 -6.14 -14.94
CA GLU A 375 -9.55 -7.20 -14.34
C GLU A 375 -10.40 -8.04 -13.38
N PRO A 376 -10.18 -9.37 -13.27
CA PRO A 376 -10.91 -10.18 -12.31
C PRO A 376 -10.66 -9.68 -10.88
N ALA A 377 -11.68 -9.73 -10.03
CA ALA A 377 -11.57 -9.27 -8.65
C ALA A 377 -10.53 -10.10 -7.88
N VAL A 378 -9.84 -9.46 -6.92
CA VAL A 378 -8.93 -10.16 -6.01
C VAL A 378 -9.72 -11.13 -5.15
N ALA A 379 -9.30 -12.40 -5.13
CA ALA A 379 -9.92 -13.45 -4.34
C ALA A 379 -9.16 -13.67 -3.03
N ALA A 380 -9.88 -14.07 -1.98
CA ALA A 380 -9.24 -14.50 -0.75
C ALA A 380 -8.38 -15.75 -1.00
N SER A 381 -7.18 -15.77 -0.44
CA SER A 381 -6.31 -16.94 -0.49
C SER A 381 -6.87 -18.08 0.35
N VAL A 382 -7.07 -19.23 -0.27
CA VAL A 382 -7.61 -20.45 0.33
C VAL A 382 -6.64 -21.59 0.09
N THR A 383 -6.12 -22.16 1.18
CA THR A 383 -5.36 -23.42 1.15
C THR A 383 -6.30 -24.55 1.53
N LYS A 384 -6.62 -25.41 0.57
CA LYS A 384 -7.53 -26.53 0.75
C LYS A 384 -7.03 -27.73 -0.04
N LEU A 385 -6.71 -28.81 0.66
CA LEU A 385 -6.27 -30.06 0.05
C LEU A 385 -7.23 -31.18 0.39
N LYS A 386 -7.27 -32.19 -0.46
CA LYS A 386 -7.92 -33.47 -0.17
C LYS A 386 -7.00 -34.62 -0.50
N VAL A 387 -7.16 -35.73 0.20
CA VAL A 387 -6.45 -36.98 -0.10
C VAL A 387 -7.43 -38.02 -0.62
N TYR A 388 -6.98 -38.71 -1.65
CA TYR A 388 -7.64 -39.85 -2.24
C TYR A 388 -6.74 -41.06 -2.08
N THR A 389 -7.35 -42.20 -1.75
CA THR A 389 -6.64 -43.46 -1.63
C THR A 389 -7.30 -44.57 -2.43
N GLU A 390 -6.50 -45.53 -2.87
CA GLU A 390 -6.95 -46.79 -3.45
C GLU A 390 -6.16 -47.92 -2.79
N ASN A 391 -6.85 -48.76 -2.01
CA ASN A 391 -6.25 -49.95 -1.44
C ASN A 391 -6.05 -51.01 -2.53
N LYS A 392 -4.84 -51.57 -2.63
CA LYS A 392 -4.47 -52.61 -3.59
C LYS A 392 -4.48 -54.02 -3.00
N ASN A 393 -4.77 -54.16 -1.72
CA ASN A 393 -4.90 -55.44 -1.07
C ASN A 393 -6.33 -55.96 -1.15
N TYR A 394 -6.53 -57.02 -1.94
CA TYR A 394 -7.81 -57.74 -2.02
C TYR A 394 -8.02 -58.73 -0.86
N ASN A 395 -6.99 -58.94 -0.03
CA ASN A 395 -7.03 -59.73 1.19
C ASN A 395 -6.55 -58.86 2.36
N THR A 396 -7.35 -58.73 3.41
CA THR A 396 -7.08 -57.88 4.58
C THR A 396 -6.11 -58.48 5.60
N GLY A 397 -5.72 -59.73 5.43
CA GLY A 397 -4.77 -60.46 6.29
C GLY A 397 -3.38 -60.65 5.65
N GLY A 398 -2.97 -59.75 4.74
CA GLY A 398 -1.71 -59.86 4.00
C GLY A 398 -0.47 -59.44 4.80
N ASN A 399 0.72 -59.75 4.28
CA ASN A 399 2.01 -59.35 4.87
C ASN A 399 2.49 -57.94 4.46
N SER A 400 1.66 -57.19 3.76
CA SER A 400 1.94 -55.81 3.39
C SER A 400 0.66 -55.00 3.35
N ILE A 401 0.73 -53.71 3.69
CA ILE A 401 -0.31 -52.71 3.41
C ILE A 401 0.10 -51.99 2.13
N SER A 402 -0.66 -52.15 1.03
CA SER A 402 -0.34 -51.53 -0.28
C SER A 402 -1.41 -50.52 -0.67
N THR A 403 -1.06 -49.25 -0.73
CA THR A 403 -2.01 -48.16 -0.97
C THR A 403 -1.47 -47.20 -2.03
N TYR A 404 -2.35 -46.81 -2.96
CA TYR A 404 -2.10 -45.66 -3.82
C TYR A 404 -2.70 -44.42 -3.17
N LEU A 405 -1.99 -43.31 -3.24
CA LEU A 405 -2.36 -42.04 -2.63
C LEU A 405 -2.24 -40.92 -3.65
N LYS A 406 -3.19 -39.99 -3.64
CA LYS A 406 -3.15 -38.78 -4.46
C LYS A 406 -3.64 -37.59 -3.64
N LEU A 407 -2.90 -36.49 -3.67
CA LEU A 407 -3.34 -35.22 -3.10
C LEU A 407 -3.88 -34.33 -4.21
N ASN A 408 -5.06 -33.75 -3.99
CA ASN A 408 -5.62 -32.72 -4.85
C ASN A 408 -5.54 -31.37 -4.12
N ASN A 409 -5.13 -30.32 -4.83
CA ASN A 409 -5.28 -28.95 -4.35
C ASN A 409 -6.59 -28.36 -4.88
N GLU A 410 -7.57 -28.29 -3.99
CA GLU A 410 -8.89 -27.67 -4.23
C GLU A 410 -8.95 -26.23 -3.73
N GLY A 411 -7.84 -25.70 -3.21
CA GLY A 411 -7.66 -24.30 -2.90
C GLY A 411 -7.30 -23.50 -4.14
N ASN A 412 -7.07 -22.20 -3.95
CA ASN A 412 -6.62 -21.28 -5.00
C ASN A 412 -5.19 -20.76 -4.74
N THR A 413 -4.48 -21.36 -3.79
CA THR A 413 -3.08 -21.04 -3.47
C THR A 413 -2.15 -22.21 -3.79
N PRO A 414 -1.01 -21.97 -4.46
CA PRO A 414 0.04 -22.97 -4.56
C PRO A 414 0.58 -23.33 -3.18
N VAL A 415 0.84 -24.61 -2.94
CA VAL A 415 1.49 -25.08 -1.71
C VAL A 415 2.82 -25.72 -2.04
N LEU A 416 3.86 -25.37 -1.29
CA LEU A 416 5.17 -25.99 -1.45
C LEU A 416 5.09 -27.43 -0.95
N TYR A 417 5.58 -28.39 -1.74
CA TYR A 417 5.50 -29.80 -1.35
C TYR A 417 6.21 -30.09 -0.03
N SER A 418 7.33 -29.41 0.26
CA SER A 418 8.05 -29.57 1.54
C SER A 418 7.31 -29.10 2.78
N ASP A 419 6.24 -28.33 2.62
CA ASP A 419 5.39 -27.93 3.73
C ASP A 419 4.29 -28.96 4.02
N LEU A 420 4.15 -30.00 3.18
CA LEU A 420 3.12 -31.02 3.31
C LEU A 420 3.64 -32.29 3.98
N SER A 421 2.84 -32.81 4.90
CA SER A 421 2.91 -34.22 5.30
C SER A 421 1.54 -34.88 5.28
N VAL A 422 1.51 -36.19 5.05
CA VAL A 422 0.29 -36.99 4.98
C VAL A 422 0.45 -38.19 5.88
N ARG A 423 -0.55 -38.50 6.70
CA ARG A 423 -0.49 -39.63 7.65
C ARG A 423 -1.55 -40.67 7.32
N TYR A 424 -1.08 -41.90 7.13
CA TYR A 424 -1.90 -43.11 7.10
C TYR A 424 -1.81 -43.80 8.47
N TRP A 425 -2.94 -43.95 9.15
CA TRP A 425 -3.09 -44.43 10.51
C TRP A 425 -3.51 -45.89 10.52
N PHE A 426 -2.76 -46.74 11.23
CA PHE A 426 -2.95 -48.19 11.24
C PHE A 426 -2.49 -48.80 12.57
N THR A 427 -2.81 -50.07 12.79
CA THR A 427 -2.28 -50.84 13.91
C THR A 427 -1.12 -51.70 13.42
N ALA A 428 0.02 -51.69 14.11
CA ALA A 428 1.21 -52.41 13.66
C ALA A 428 1.25 -53.88 14.10
N GLU A 429 0.28 -54.33 14.90
CA GLU A 429 0.12 -55.70 15.44
C GLU A 429 1.42 -56.38 15.91
N GLY A 430 2.27 -55.63 16.60
CA GLY A 430 3.53 -56.15 17.14
C GLY A 430 4.62 -55.09 17.24
N THR A 431 5.80 -55.52 17.69
CA THR A 431 6.97 -54.66 17.93
C THR A 431 8.02 -54.73 16.83
N GLN A 432 7.79 -55.51 15.78
CA GLN A 432 8.71 -55.68 14.66
C GLN A 432 8.98 -54.35 13.97
N ASN A 433 10.21 -54.16 13.49
CA ASN A 433 10.54 -53.00 12.66
C ASN A 433 9.65 -52.97 11.41
N LEU A 434 9.30 -51.76 10.96
CA LEU A 434 8.51 -51.56 9.75
C LEU A 434 9.41 -51.06 8.64
N ASN A 435 9.16 -51.57 7.45
CA ASN A 435 9.77 -51.15 6.20
C ASN A 435 8.70 -50.49 5.33
N TYR A 436 9.11 -49.52 4.52
CA TYR A 436 8.28 -48.98 3.46
C TYR A 436 9.04 -48.99 2.14
N TRP A 437 8.30 -49.04 1.04
CA TRP A 437 8.81 -48.81 -0.30
C TRP A 437 7.88 -47.85 -1.03
N ILE A 438 8.47 -46.91 -1.77
CA ILE A 438 7.77 -46.11 -2.76
C ILE A 438 7.98 -46.79 -4.11
N ASP A 439 6.96 -47.51 -4.57
CA ASP A 439 7.05 -48.27 -5.81
C ASP A 439 6.97 -47.33 -7.03
N TYR A 440 6.15 -46.28 -6.95
CA TYR A 440 6.03 -45.26 -7.98
C TYR A 440 5.52 -43.92 -7.43
N ALA A 441 6.08 -42.81 -7.86
CA ALA A 441 5.50 -41.49 -7.71
C ALA A 441 5.70 -40.67 -9.00
N LYS A 442 4.65 -40.01 -9.52
CA LYS A 442 4.79 -39.08 -10.67
C LYS A 442 5.79 -37.96 -10.36
N LEU A 443 5.89 -37.57 -9.09
CA LEU A 443 6.85 -36.59 -8.57
C LEU A 443 8.30 -37.10 -8.50
N GLY A 444 8.54 -38.39 -8.80
CA GLY A 444 9.82 -39.08 -8.61
C GLY A 444 9.93 -39.72 -7.22
N ASN A 445 10.32 -40.99 -7.17
CA ASN A 445 10.33 -41.77 -5.92
C ASN A 445 11.26 -41.17 -4.84
N SER A 446 12.38 -40.57 -5.25
CA SER A 446 13.32 -39.89 -4.33
C SER A 446 12.73 -38.65 -3.65
N ASN A 447 11.61 -38.14 -4.17
CA ASN A 447 10.94 -36.97 -3.63
C ASN A 447 9.89 -37.30 -2.56
N VAL A 448 9.65 -38.57 -2.30
CA VAL A 448 8.70 -39.06 -1.31
C VAL A 448 9.47 -39.75 -0.18
N MET A 449 9.44 -39.15 1.01
CA MET A 449 10.08 -39.66 2.20
C MET A 449 9.04 -40.26 3.13
N GLY A 450 9.33 -41.41 3.72
CA GLY A 450 8.45 -42.09 4.65
C GLY A 450 9.08 -42.18 6.04
N GLN A 451 8.27 -42.01 7.08
CA GLN A 451 8.68 -42.34 8.44
C GLN A 451 7.52 -42.96 9.22
N PHE A 452 7.84 -43.84 10.15
CA PHE A 452 6.86 -44.45 11.05
C PHE A 452 6.92 -43.79 12.42
N VAL A 453 5.75 -43.51 13.00
CA VAL A 453 5.62 -43.07 14.39
C VAL A 453 4.68 -44.03 15.10
N ARG A 454 5.15 -44.60 16.21
CA ARG A 454 4.46 -45.65 16.98
C ARG A 454 4.02 -45.15 18.34
N ASN A 455 3.17 -45.95 18.98
CA ASN A 455 2.65 -45.75 20.34
C ASN A 455 1.95 -44.39 20.49
N VAL A 456 1.20 -43.99 19.47
CA VAL A 456 0.54 -42.67 19.43
C VAL A 456 -0.69 -42.58 20.33
N GLY A 457 -1.09 -43.70 20.97
CA GLY A 457 -2.17 -43.75 21.94
C GLY A 457 -3.54 -43.43 21.34
N ARG A 458 -3.81 -43.85 20.11
CA ARG A 458 -5.03 -43.56 19.37
C ARG A 458 -5.85 -44.84 19.17
N THR A 459 -7.17 -44.71 19.24
CA THR A 459 -8.08 -45.86 19.05
C THR A 459 -8.01 -46.33 17.61
N ASN A 460 -7.87 -47.64 17.39
CA ASN A 460 -7.73 -48.26 16.05
C ASN A 460 -6.53 -47.74 15.23
N ALA A 461 -5.53 -47.15 15.90
CA ALA A 461 -4.26 -46.76 15.30
C ALA A 461 -3.18 -46.61 16.39
N ASP A 462 -2.30 -47.59 16.56
CA ASP A 462 -1.12 -47.43 17.42
C ASP A 462 0.07 -46.80 16.67
N THR A 463 -0.02 -46.72 15.34
CA THR A 463 1.06 -46.31 14.45
C THR A 463 0.50 -45.43 13.32
N TYR A 464 1.31 -44.50 12.83
CA TYR A 464 1.08 -43.90 11.52
C TYR A 464 2.33 -43.95 10.64
N PHE A 465 2.09 -44.07 9.34
CA PHE A 465 3.08 -43.83 8.30
C PHE A 465 2.91 -42.40 7.82
N GLU A 466 3.93 -41.57 8.06
CA GLU A 466 3.96 -40.19 7.59
C GLU A 466 4.79 -40.09 6.31
N LEU A 467 4.12 -39.70 5.23
CA LEU A 467 4.70 -39.33 3.97
C LEU A 467 5.02 -37.83 4.01
N LYS A 468 6.28 -37.47 3.76
CA LYS A 468 6.74 -36.11 3.54
C LYS A 468 7.23 -35.96 2.11
N LEU A 469 6.91 -34.84 1.48
CA LEU A 469 7.40 -34.52 0.15
C LEU A 469 8.57 -33.56 0.31
N ASN A 470 9.60 -33.66 -0.51
CA ASN A 470 10.77 -32.77 -0.40
C ASN A 470 10.62 -31.50 -1.27
N SER A 471 11.51 -30.53 -1.08
CA SER A 471 11.45 -29.25 -1.80
C SER A 471 11.77 -29.37 -3.29
N SER A 472 12.54 -30.39 -3.70
CA SER A 472 12.83 -30.65 -5.11
C SER A 472 11.62 -31.12 -5.92
N ALA A 473 10.52 -31.50 -5.26
CA ALA A 473 9.25 -31.77 -5.93
C ALA A 473 8.56 -30.49 -6.45
N GLY A 474 8.95 -29.30 -5.98
CA GLY A 474 8.36 -28.02 -6.37
C GLY A 474 7.07 -27.67 -5.63
N MET A 475 6.07 -27.21 -6.37
CA MET A 475 4.78 -26.72 -5.84
C MET A 475 3.63 -27.61 -6.30
N LEU A 476 2.63 -27.81 -5.44
CA LEU A 476 1.31 -28.30 -5.81
C LEU A 476 0.40 -27.11 -6.10
N TYR A 477 0.25 -26.78 -7.38
CA TYR A 477 -0.59 -25.67 -7.83
C TYR A 477 -2.09 -25.95 -7.62
N PRO A 478 -2.93 -24.91 -7.53
CA PRO A 478 -4.38 -25.07 -7.52
C PRO A 478 -4.89 -25.90 -8.71
N SER A 479 -6.04 -26.56 -8.53
CA SER A 479 -6.65 -27.43 -9.55
C SER A 479 -5.69 -28.47 -10.13
N SER A 480 -4.66 -28.85 -9.37
CA SER A 480 -3.65 -29.84 -9.75
C SER A 480 -3.58 -30.94 -8.70
N ASN A 481 -2.87 -32.03 -9.02
CA ASN A 481 -2.69 -33.16 -8.12
C ASN A 481 -1.28 -33.75 -8.19
N THR A 482 -0.90 -34.50 -7.17
CA THR A 482 0.42 -35.15 -7.07
C THR A 482 0.67 -36.25 -8.11
N GLY A 483 -0.36 -36.64 -8.88
CA GLY A 483 -0.44 -37.97 -9.46
C GLY A 483 -0.47 -39.06 -8.39
N ASN A 484 -0.39 -40.32 -8.81
CA ASN A 484 -0.36 -41.46 -7.88
C ASN A 484 0.99 -41.56 -7.18
N ILE A 485 0.95 -41.64 -5.85
CA ILE A 485 2.04 -42.09 -4.98
C ILE A 485 1.67 -43.50 -4.54
N GLN A 486 2.41 -44.48 -5.04
CA GLN A 486 2.20 -45.90 -4.78
C GLN A 486 3.22 -46.32 -3.72
N TYR A 487 2.74 -46.76 -2.57
CA TYR A 487 3.62 -47.24 -1.50
C TYR A 487 3.11 -48.54 -0.90
N ARG A 488 4.04 -49.27 -0.30
CA ARG A 488 3.77 -50.46 0.48
C ARG A 488 4.52 -50.45 1.80
N ILE A 489 3.88 -50.93 2.85
CA ILE A 489 4.42 -51.09 4.19
C ILE A 489 4.50 -52.59 4.50
N ALA A 490 5.59 -53.06 5.08
CA ALA A 490 5.69 -54.43 5.59
C ALA A 490 6.40 -54.48 6.93
N LYS A 491 6.12 -55.50 7.75
CA LYS A 491 6.96 -55.84 8.91
C LYS A 491 8.29 -56.41 8.41
N ALA A 492 9.37 -56.19 9.15
CA ALA A 492 10.71 -56.66 8.78
C ALA A 492 10.81 -58.18 8.68
N ASP A 493 9.93 -58.91 9.38
CA ASP A 493 9.83 -60.37 9.34
C ASP A 493 8.74 -60.89 8.39
N TRP A 494 8.07 -60.00 7.64
CA TRP A 494 6.97 -60.32 6.74
C TRP A 494 5.78 -61.04 7.39
N SER A 495 5.58 -60.88 8.70
CA SER A 495 4.36 -61.31 9.36
C SER A 495 3.14 -60.49 8.88
N ASN A 496 1.94 -61.08 8.99
CA ASN A 496 0.71 -60.50 8.45
C ASN A 496 0.21 -59.32 9.27
N PHE A 497 -0.46 -58.36 8.60
CA PHE A 497 -1.30 -57.32 9.19
C PHE A 497 -2.75 -57.77 9.27
N ASN A 498 -3.57 -57.05 10.02
CA ASN A 498 -5.02 -57.11 9.98
C ASN A 498 -5.58 -55.75 9.57
N GLU A 499 -5.68 -55.47 8.28
CA GLU A 499 -6.09 -54.15 7.81
C GLU A 499 -7.52 -53.73 8.24
N THR A 500 -8.38 -54.68 8.64
CA THR A 500 -9.77 -54.35 9.04
C THR A 500 -9.86 -53.53 10.33
N ASN A 501 -8.81 -53.50 11.16
CA ASN A 501 -8.77 -52.71 12.38
C ASN A 501 -7.99 -51.40 12.22
N ASP A 502 -7.50 -51.09 11.02
CA ASP A 502 -6.73 -49.89 10.74
C ASP A 502 -7.66 -48.70 10.51
N TYR A 503 -7.37 -47.58 11.17
CA TYR A 503 -8.20 -46.38 11.05
C TYR A 503 -8.30 -45.86 9.62
N SER A 504 -7.18 -45.74 8.90
CA SER A 504 -7.15 -45.22 7.53
C SER A 504 -7.56 -46.22 6.45
N TYR A 505 -7.83 -47.48 6.82
CA TYR A 505 -8.19 -48.52 5.86
C TYR A 505 -9.53 -48.25 5.20
N THR A 506 -9.53 -48.48 3.88
CA THR A 506 -10.71 -48.62 3.04
C THR A 506 -10.60 -49.91 2.25
N ALA A 507 -11.75 -50.53 1.92
CA ALA A 507 -11.78 -51.74 1.11
C ALA A 507 -11.20 -51.47 -0.30
N ALA A 508 -10.59 -52.50 -0.89
CA ALA A 508 -10.05 -52.40 -2.25
C ALA A 508 -11.13 -51.97 -3.25
N GLY A 509 -10.79 -51.00 -4.10
CA GLY A 509 -11.71 -50.36 -5.02
C GLY A 509 -11.03 -49.23 -5.79
N SER A 510 -11.78 -48.50 -6.60
CA SER A 510 -11.25 -47.34 -7.31
C SER A 510 -10.81 -46.24 -6.35
N MET A 511 -9.80 -45.45 -6.75
CA MET A 511 -9.36 -44.26 -6.05
C MET A 511 -10.53 -43.38 -5.61
N ALA A 512 -10.67 -43.18 -4.30
CA ALA A 512 -11.77 -42.44 -3.68
C ALA A 512 -11.25 -41.54 -2.56
N GLU A 513 -12.03 -40.51 -2.21
CA GLU A 513 -11.73 -39.62 -1.09
C GLU A 513 -11.64 -40.42 0.21
N ASN A 514 -10.61 -40.16 1.02
CA ASN A 514 -10.41 -40.86 2.29
C ASN A 514 -10.08 -39.85 3.39
N ASP A 515 -11.12 -39.40 4.11
CA ASP A 515 -11.03 -38.46 5.21
C ASP A 515 -10.38 -39.04 6.48
N ARG A 516 -10.08 -40.34 6.50
CA ARG A 516 -9.31 -41.00 7.57
C ARG A 516 -7.80 -40.97 7.32
N VAL A 517 -7.36 -40.45 6.18
CA VAL A 517 -5.98 -40.07 5.93
C VAL A 517 -5.87 -38.56 6.09
N THR A 518 -4.94 -38.11 6.91
CA THR A 518 -4.86 -36.71 7.33
C THR A 518 -3.75 -35.97 6.61
N ILE A 519 -4.00 -34.74 6.19
CA ILE A 519 -2.99 -33.85 5.58
C ILE A 519 -2.62 -32.75 6.57
N TYR A 520 -1.33 -32.50 6.70
CA TYR A 520 -0.78 -31.39 7.47
C TYR A 520 -0.05 -30.44 6.54
N TYR A 521 -0.28 -29.15 6.75
CA TYR A 521 0.45 -28.07 6.08
C TYR A 521 1.17 -27.24 7.14
N LYS A 522 2.50 -27.14 7.02
CA LYS A 522 3.38 -26.51 8.03
C LYS A 522 3.14 -27.05 9.45
N GLY A 523 2.87 -28.36 9.53
CA GLY A 523 2.60 -29.07 10.78
C GLY A 523 1.18 -28.91 11.34
N GLN A 524 0.31 -28.11 10.73
CA GLN A 524 -1.09 -27.95 11.14
C GLN A 524 -2.00 -28.87 10.33
N LEU A 525 -2.95 -29.53 10.99
CA LEU A 525 -3.95 -30.37 10.31
C LEU A 525 -4.87 -29.49 9.46
N ILE A 526 -4.95 -29.78 8.16
CA ILE A 526 -5.81 -29.03 7.21
C ILE A 526 -6.86 -29.89 6.51
N TYR A 527 -6.73 -31.22 6.56
CA TYR A 527 -7.71 -32.15 5.99
C TYR A 527 -7.71 -33.48 6.72
N GLY A 528 -8.89 -34.10 6.77
CA GLY A 528 -9.14 -35.39 7.38
C GLY A 528 -9.37 -35.31 8.89
N THR A 529 -9.77 -36.42 9.47
CA THR A 529 -9.98 -36.57 10.91
C THR A 529 -8.89 -37.49 11.45
N GLU A 530 -8.18 -37.06 12.50
CA GLU A 530 -7.28 -37.98 13.20
C GLU A 530 -8.09 -39.03 13.99
N PRO A 531 -7.58 -40.26 14.18
CA PRO A 531 -8.24 -41.22 15.05
C PRO A 531 -8.42 -40.65 16.46
N ALA A 532 -9.51 -41.03 17.12
CA ALA A 532 -9.79 -40.54 18.47
C ALA A 532 -8.62 -40.90 19.41
N SER A 533 -8.20 -39.96 20.24
CA SER A 533 -7.32 -40.27 21.37
C SER A 533 -7.90 -41.45 22.12
N GLY A 534 -7.11 -42.50 22.30
CA GLY A 534 -7.48 -43.59 23.19
C GLY A 534 -7.86 -42.96 24.52
N ALA A 535 -8.99 -43.38 25.10
CA ALA A 535 -9.30 -42.97 26.46
C ALA A 535 -8.05 -43.27 27.28
N ARG A 536 -7.44 -42.23 27.86
CA ARG A 536 -6.54 -42.47 28.97
C ARG A 536 -7.44 -43.13 30.00
N LEU A 537 -7.40 -44.47 30.10
CA LEU A 537 -7.66 -45.09 31.39
C LEU A 537 -6.83 -44.25 32.35
N ALA A 538 -7.49 -43.61 33.32
CA ALA A 538 -6.82 -42.84 34.33
C ALA A 538 -5.75 -43.77 34.92
N ALA A 539 -4.51 -43.65 34.45
CA ALA A 539 -3.38 -44.20 35.13
C ALA A 539 -3.44 -43.50 36.47
N GLU A 540 -3.59 -44.28 37.55
CA GLU A 540 -3.54 -43.79 38.91
C GLU A 540 -2.44 -42.73 38.98
N TYR A 541 -2.82 -41.53 39.39
CA TYR A 541 -1.89 -40.45 39.65
C TYR A 541 -0.88 -40.99 40.68
N SER A 542 0.32 -41.36 40.24
CA SER A 542 1.46 -41.36 41.15
C SER A 542 1.81 -39.89 41.34
N ASP A 543 1.61 -39.37 42.55
CA ASP A 543 2.07 -38.05 42.99
C ASP A 543 3.57 -37.89 42.68
N ASN A 544 3.90 -37.39 41.49
CA ASN A 544 5.21 -36.84 41.20
C ASN A 544 5.09 -35.33 41.39
N PRO A 545 5.66 -34.74 42.47
CA PRO A 545 5.57 -33.30 42.69
C PRO A 545 6.26 -32.55 41.54
N LEU A 546 5.66 -31.46 41.10
CA LEU A 546 6.24 -30.53 40.14
C LEU A 546 7.57 -30.00 40.71
N THR A 547 8.69 -30.37 40.11
CA THR A 547 10.01 -29.85 40.48
C THR A 547 10.42 -28.72 39.55
N LEU A 548 10.60 -27.51 40.09
CA LEU A 548 11.30 -26.41 39.43
C LEU A 548 12.74 -26.37 39.93
N SER A 549 13.70 -26.37 39.02
CA SER A 549 15.12 -26.16 39.33
C SER A 549 15.69 -25.07 38.44
N ALA A 550 16.26 -24.01 39.04
CA ALA A 550 17.07 -23.04 38.31
C ALA A 550 18.47 -23.62 38.12
N LEU A 551 18.88 -23.85 36.87
CA LEU A 551 20.21 -24.34 36.56
C LEU A 551 21.19 -23.15 36.48
N GLY A 552 21.95 -22.93 37.56
CA GLY A 552 23.04 -21.94 37.62
C GLY A 552 22.71 -20.64 38.35
N ASN A 553 23.72 -19.80 38.55
CA ASN A 553 23.65 -18.53 39.30
C ASN A 553 23.66 -17.34 38.31
N PRO A 554 22.51 -16.76 37.93
CA PRO A 554 22.44 -15.75 36.88
C PRO A 554 22.96 -14.38 37.35
N VAL A 555 23.82 -13.76 36.53
CA VAL A 555 24.26 -12.36 36.68
C VAL A 555 23.38 -11.45 35.81
N MET A 556 23.26 -10.18 36.17
CA MET A 556 22.43 -9.19 35.47
C MET A 556 22.73 -9.18 33.96
N ASN A 557 21.67 -9.30 33.14
CA ASN A 557 21.66 -9.35 31.66
C ASN A 557 21.95 -10.69 30.96
N ASN A 558 21.97 -11.83 31.66
CA ASN A 558 21.96 -13.15 31.02
C ASN A 558 20.55 -13.79 30.98
N GLN A 559 20.30 -14.63 29.96
CA GLN A 559 19.10 -15.49 29.91
C GLN A 559 19.22 -16.63 30.94
N ALA A 560 18.18 -16.79 31.76
CA ALA A 560 18.02 -17.96 32.62
C ALA A 560 17.27 -19.06 31.88
N ILE A 561 17.79 -20.29 31.93
CA ILE A 561 17.12 -21.46 31.38
C ILE A 561 16.37 -22.14 32.52
N VAL A 562 15.05 -22.24 32.37
CA VAL A 562 14.19 -22.98 33.29
C VAL A 562 13.74 -24.26 32.62
N GLU A 563 14.09 -25.39 33.22
CA GLU A 563 13.61 -26.70 32.78
C GLU A 563 12.39 -27.12 33.61
N ILE A 564 11.30 -27.45 32.94
CA ILE A 564 10.06 -27.94 33.57
C ILE A 564 9.83 -29.37 33.09
N ARG A 565 9.66 -30.31 34.03
CA ARG A 565 9.38 -31.72 33.74
C ARG A 565 8.09 -32.16 34.44
N GLY A 566 7.33 -33.05 33.78
CA GLY A 566 6.13 -33.68 34.36
C GLY A 566 4.78 -33.03 34.03
N LEU A 567 4.71 -32.06 33.11
CA LEU A 567 3.42 -31.48 32.70
C LEU A 567 2.76 -32.31 31.59
N ALA A 568 1.57 -32.85 31.86
CA ALA A 568 0.62 -33.24 30.83
C ALA A 568 -0.20 -32.01 30.46
N VAL A 569 0.02 -31.44 29.28
CA VAL A 569 -0.75 -30.29 28.79
C VAL A 569 -2.00 -30.80 28.10
N SER A 570 -3.18 -30.46 28.62
CA SER A 570 -4.45 -30.59 27.91
C SER A 570 -4.72 -29.28 27.14
N PRO A 571 -5.16 -29.30 25.87
CA PRO A 571 -5.60 -28.09 25.20
C PRO A 571 -6.92 -27.61 25.82
N SER A 572 -7.05 -26.30 26.06
CA SER A 572 -8.29 -25.65 26.49
C SER A 572 -9.24 -25.46 25.29
N ASN A 573 -10.53 -25.63 25.56
CA ASN A 573 -11.69 -25.50 24.66
C ASN A 573 -11.67 -24.29 23.72
#